data_AF-A0A0N4WHM0-F1
#
_entry.id   AF-A0A0N4WHM0-F1
#
_cell.length_a   1.000
_cell.length_b   1.000
_cell.length_c   1.000
_cell.angle_alpha   90.00
_cell.angle_beta   90.00
_cell.angle_gamma   90.00
#
_symmetry.space_group_name_H-M   'P 1'
#
loop_
_entity.id
_entity.type
_entity.pdbx_description
1 polymer ?
#
loop_
_entity_poly.entity_id
_entity_poly.type
_entity_poly.pdbx_seq_one_letter_code
_entity_poly.pdbx_strand_id
1 'polypeptide(L)'
;MSCLSNSSFPVNAGLEVEEASPHVYHVRLNRPDRRNTFTMELWKAMKTTFDALAEEPKCRSIVLSGNGKSFCAGIDLQQGMGEMIKMLTNNDIEVGRKGRILRRAGVDLITACDIRYASSDAVFSIREVEIGMTADVGTLNRLQKIVGNDSWTRELAYTAKDIGADEALKF
;
A
#
# COMPACT_ATOMS: atom_id res chain seq x y z
N MET A 1 -12.59 13.99 -21.64
CA MET A 1 -12.18 13.32 -20.39
C MET A 1 -12.99 13.93 -19.27
N SER A 2 -14.19 13.43 -19.03
CA SER A 2 -14.96 13.81 -17.85
C SER A 2 -14.53 12.87 -16.72
N CYS A 3 -13.87 13.40 -15.69
CA CYS A 3 -13.90 12.75 -14.39
C CYS A 3 -15.36 12.38 -14.13
N LEU A 4 -15.63 11.13 -13.77
CA LEU A 4 -16.95 10.73 -13.31
C LEU A 4 -17.20 11.46 -11.98
N SER A 5 -17.68 12.71 -12.06
CA SER A 5 -18.10 13.51 -10.91
C SER A 5 -19.39 12.98 -10.28
N ASN A 6 -19.74 11.72 -10.55
CA ASN A 6 -21.01 11.07 -10.20
C ASN A 6 -20.85 9.61 -9.78
N SER A 7 -19.65 9.13 -9.43
CA SER A 7 -19.45 7.72 -9.07
C SER A 7 -19.44 7.49 -7.56
N SER A 8 -20.19 6.47 -7.15
CA SER A 8 -20.44 5.85 -5.85
C SER A 8 -19.22 5.43 -4.99
N PHE A 9 -18.02 5.99 -5.23
CA PHE A 9 -16.78 5.60 -4.57
C PHE A 9 -16.21 6.75 -3.73
N PRO A 10 -15.56 6.49 -2.59
CA PRO A 10 -15.07 7.55 -1.71
C PRO A 10 -13.87 8.29 -2.32
N VAL A 11 -14.10 9.46 -2.92
CA VAL A 11 -13.07 10.32 -3.54
C VAL A 11 -12.32 11.21 -2.52
N ASN A 12 -12.75 11.23 -1.24
CA ASN A 12 -12.38 12.30 -0.30
C ASN A 12 -11.33 11.93 0.77
N ALA A 13 -10.62 10.82 0.64
CA ALA A 13 -9.68 10.34 1.69
C ALA A 13 -8.25 10.05 1.17
N GLY A 14 -7.81 10.79 0.14
CA GLY A 14 -6.52 10.56 -0.50
C GLY A 14 -6.55 9.42 -1.53
N LEU A 15 -7.72 9.17 -2.13
CA LEU A 15 -7.91 8.27 -3.26
C LEU A 15 -8.65 8.99 -4.39
N GLU A 16 -8.26 8.70 -5.61
CA GLU A 16 -9.06 8.98 -6.80
C GLU A 16 -9.44 7.67 -7.47
N VAL A 17 -10.65 7.61 -8.02
CA VAL A 17 -11.14 6.46 -8.78
C VAL A 17 -11.80 6.95 -10.05
N GLU A 18 -11.43 6.39 -11.19
CA GLU A 18 -12.09 6.65 -12.46
C GLU A 18 -12.18 5.38 -13.31
N GLU A 19 -13.15 5.31 -14.21
CA GLU A 19 -13.16 4.31 -15.27
C GLU A 19 -12.27 4.82 -16.41
N ALA A 20 -11.02 4.35 -16.46
CA ALA A 20 -10.01 4.80 -17.41
C ALA A 20 -10.29 4.30 -18.85
N SER A 21 -10.96 3.15 -18.96
CA SER A 21 -11.47 2.59 -20.21
C SER A 21 -12.63 1.64 -19.87
N PRO A 22 -13.46 1.21 -20.85
CA PRO A 22 -14.60 0.34 -20.58
C PRO A 22 -14.20 -0.86 -19.70
N HIS A 23 -14.83 -0.96 -18.53
CA HIS A 23 -14.60 -2.00 -17.53
C HIS A 23 -13.25 -1.98 -16.78
N VAL A 24 -12.43 -0.97 -16.99
CA VAL A 24 -11.12 -0.81 -16.34
C VAL A 24 -11.16 0.38 -15.40
N TYR A 25 -11.05 0.11 -14.10
CA TYR A 25 -11.06 1.14 -13.07
C TYR A 25 -9.63 1.47 -12.63
N HIS A 26 -9.28 2.75 -12.64
CA HIS A 26 -8.00 3.25 -12.16
C HIS A 26 -8.17 3.86 -10.78
N VAL A 27 -7.62 3.18 -9.77
CA VAL A 27 -7.55 3.66 -8.38
C VAL A 27 -6.18 4.28 -8.15
N ARG A 28 -6.13 5.53 -7.70
CA ARG A 28 -4.89 6.28 -7.49
C ARG A 28 -4.77 6.76 -6.05
N LEU A 29 -3.65 6.46 -5.40
CA LEU A 29 -3.26 7.13 -4.15
C LEU A 29 -3.03 8.61 -4.48
N ASN A 30 -3.70 9.50 -3.76
CA ASN A 30 -3.74 10.92 -4.07
C ASN A 30 -3.40 11.79 -2.85
N ARG A 31 -2.19 11.59 -2.31
CA ARG A 31 -1.55 12.48 -1.34
C ARG A 31 -0.13 12.82 -1.81
N PRO A 32 0.06 13.36 -3.03
CA PRO A 32 1.38 13.52 -3.64
C PRO A 32 2.34 14.38 -2.80
N ASP A 33 1.84 15.42 -2.14
CA ASP A 33 2.64 16.30 -1.25
C ASP A 33 3.16 15.58 0.00
N ARG A 34 2.53 14.46 0.35
CA ARG A 34 2.94 13.57 1.45
C ARG A 34 3.51 12.27 0.91
N ARG A 35 3.94 12.22 -0.35
CA ARG A 35 4.46 11.01 -1.03
C ARG A 35 3.53 9.79 -0.86
N ASN A 36 2.22 10.03 -0.88
CA ASN A 36 1.20 8.99 -0.73
C ASN A 36 1.39 8.15 0.54
N THR A 37 1.88 8.76 1.63
CA THR A 37 1.90 8.08 2.93
C THR A 37 0.51 7.63 3.31
N PHE A 38 0.45 6.51 4.00
CA PHE A 38 -0.84 6.00 4.42
C PHE A 38 -1.26 6.53 5.80
N THR A 39 -2.50 7.02 5.83
CA THR A 39 -3.29 7.34 7.02
C THR A 39 -4.31 6.24 7.31
N MET A 40 -4.87 6.21 8.51
CA MET A 40 -5.98 5.30 8.83
C MET A 40 -7.23 5.59 7.98
N GLU A 41 -7.43 6.86 7.62
CA GLU A 41 -8.49 7.27 6.69
C GLU A 41 -8.27 6.70 5.29
N LEU A 42 -7.05 6.78 4.76
CA LEU A 42 -6.69 6.19 3.47
C LEU A 42 -6.85 4.66 3.49
N TRP A 43 -6.48 3.99 4.60
CA TRP A 43 -6.70 2.55 4.76
C TRP A 43 -8.18 2.16 4.68
N LYS A 44 -9.04 2.89 5.40
CA LYS A 44 -10.49 2.66 5.38
C LYS A 44 -11.06 2.93 3.99
N ALA A 45 -10.64 4.01 3.36
CA ALA A 45 -11.07 4.37 2.02
C ALA A 45 -10.68 3.30 0.99
N MET A 46 -9.46 2.76 1.08
CA MET A 46 -9.02 1.65 0.24
C MET A 46 -9.95 0.45 0.38
N LYS A 47 -10.20 -0.01 1.62
CA LYS A 47 -11.11 -1.12 1.88
C LYS A 47 -12.49 -0.87 1.26
N THR A 48 -13.11 0.28 1.56
CA THR A 48 -14.44 0.63 1.04
C THR A 48 -14.45 0.69 -0.49
N THR A 49 -13.42 1.24 -1.12
CA THR A 49 -13.32 1.32 -2.58
C THR A 49 -13.20 -0.06 -3.22
N PHE A 50 -12.32 -0.92 -2.72
CA PHE A 50 -12.15 -2.26 -3.29
C PHE A 50 -13.36 -3.16 -3.04
N ASP A 51 -14.01 -3.07 -1.87
CA ASP A 51 -15.27 -3.78 -1.60
C ASP A 51 -16.36 -3.34 -2.59
N ALA A 52 -16.48 -2.04 -2.84
CA ALA A 52 -17.47 -1.53 -3.79
C ALA A 52 -17.15 -1.93 -5.23
N LEU A 53 -15.87 -1.94 -5.63
CA LEU A 53 -15.45 -2.38 -6.96
C LEU A 53 -15.61 -3.90 -7.16
N ALA A 54 -15.55 -4.70 -6.10
CA ALA A 54 -15.80 -6.13 -6.16
C ALA A 54 -17.27 -6.46 -6.47
N GLU A 55 -18.19 -5.60 -6.04
CA GLU A 55 -19.64 -5.74 -6.29
C GLU A 55 -20.11 -4.97 -7.54
N GLU A 56 -19.23 -4.22 -8.22
CA GLU A 56 -19.56 -3.45 -9.42
C GLU A 56 -19.58 -4.35 -10.67
N PRO A 57 -20.75 -4.64 -11.28
CA PRO A 57 -20.84 -5.58 -12.39
C PRO A 57 -20.08 -5.14 -13.65
N LYS A 58 -19.79 -3.84 -13.79
CA LYS A 58 -18.98 -3.32 -14.90
C LYS A 58 -17.49 -3.46 -14.65
N CYS A 59 -17.02 -3.65 -13.42
CA CYS A 59 -15.61 -3.75 -13.10
C CYS A 59 -15.05 -5.10 -13.53
N ARG A 60 -14.08 -5.11 -14.45
CA ARG A 60 -13.37 -6.33 -14.89
C ARG A 60 -11.90 -6.34 -14.50
N SER A 61 -11.30 -5.17 -14.33
CA SER A 61 -9.91 -5.05 -13.91
C SER A 61 -9.68 -3.72 -13.20
N ILE A 62 -8.76 -3.73 -12.25
CA ILE A 62 -8.36 -2.54 -11.49
C ILE A 62 -6.88 -2.27 -11.72
N VAL A 63 -6.55 -1.03 -12.06
CA VAL A 63 -5.19 -0.51 -12.05
C VAL A 63 -5.00 0.29 -10.76
N LEU A 64 -3.93 0.00 -10.01
CA LEU A 64 -3.57 0.73 -8.80
C LEU A 64 -2.26 1.49 -9.03
N SER A 65 -2.25 2.80 -8.81
CA SER A 65 -1.03 3.62 -8.87
C SER A 65 -1.02 4.73 -7.81
N GLY A 66 0.05 5.53 -7.76
CA GLY A 66 0.11 6.74 -6.93
C GLY A 66 0.29 7.98 -7.80
N ASN A 67 -0.40 9.07 -7.46
CA ASN A 67 -0.20 10.39 -8.06
C ASN A 67 1.11 11.01 -7.56
N GLY A 68 1.76 11.80 -8.42
CA GLY A 68 3.00 12.50 -8.10
C GLY A 68 4.25 11.65 -8.34
N LYS A 69 5.32 11.93 -7.59
CA LYS A 69 6.67 11.40 -7.83
C LYS A 69 6.94 10.00 -7.26
N SER A 70 6.01 9.43 -6.51
CA SER A 70 6.22 8.17 -5.81
C SER A 70 4.92 7.40 -5.69
N PHE A 71 4.97 6.09 -5.79
CA PHE A 71 3.82 5.24 -5.54
C PHE A 71 3.31 5.43 -4.11
N CYS A 72 4.14 5.12 -3.10
CA CYS A 72 3.83 5.25 -1.68
C CYS A 72 5.11 5.26 -0.84
N ALA A 73 5.23 6.17 0.13
CA ALA A 73 6.36 6.21 1.08
C ALA A 73 6.16 5.35 2.34
N GLY A 74 5.09 4.55 2.41
CA GLY A 74 4.73 3.75 3.57
C GLY A 74 3.81 4.51 4.54
N ILE A 75 3.93 4.27 5.85
CA ILE A 75 3.03 4.90 6.82
C ILE A 75 3.32 6.39 6.99
N ASP A 76 2.25 7.14 7.26
CA ASP A 76 2.36 8.50 7.77
C ASP A 76 2.82 8.47 9.24
N LEU A 77 4.11 8.70 9.49
CA LEU A 77 4.67 8.64 10.85
C LEU A 77 4.07 9.67 11.82
N GLN A 78 3.59 10.83 11.34
CA GLN A 78 2.99 11.84 12.21
C GLN A 78 1.63 11.38 12.74
N GLN A 79 0.77 10.83 11.86
CA GLN A 79 -0.49 10.25 12.30
C GLN A 79 -0.26 8.92 13.04
N GLY A 80 0.71 8.12 12.58
CA GLY A 80 1.15 6.90 13.22
C GLY A 80 1.60 7.13 14.66
N MET A 81 2.34 8.20 14.95
CA MET A 81 2.69 8.58 16.33
C MET A 81 1.49 9.00 17.16
N GLY A 82 0.54 9.77 16.59
CA GLY A 82 -0.68 10.16 17.30
C GLY A 82 -1.57 8.97 17.65
N GLU A 83 -1.72 8.01 16.73
CA GLU A 83 -2.42 6.75 16.99
C GLU A 83 -1.63 5.84 17.94
N MET A 84 -0.30 5.77 17.80
CA MET A 84 0.61 5.07 18.72
C MET A 84 0.45 5.57 20.15
N ILE A 85 0.47 6.90 20.36
CA ILE A 85 0.28 7.50 21.68
C ILE A 85 -1.09 7.12 22.23
N LYS A 86 -2.17 7.29 21.45
CA LYS A 86 -3.53 6.90 21.86
C LYS A 86 -3.63 5.42 22.24
N MET A 87 -2.87 4.54 21.60
CA MET A 87 -2.88 3.10 21.83
C MET A 87 -1.97 2.64 22.96
N LEU A 88 -0.80 3.28 23.12
CA LEU A 88 0.05 3.09 24.29
C LEU A 88 -0.74 3.47 25.55
N THR A 89 -1.56 4.53 25.49
CA THR A 89 -2.44 4.95 26.58
C THR A 89 -3.73 4.13 26.72
N ASN A 90 -4.07 3.27 25.75
CA ASN A 90 -5.29 2.46 25.82
C ASN A 90 -5.00 1.10 26.48
N ASN A 91 -5.59 0.87 27.66
CA ASN A 91 -5.35 -0.33 28.47
C ASN A 91 -6.19 -1.55 28.06
N ASP A 92 -7.17 -1.38 27.17
CA ASP A 92 -8.06 -2.45 26.71
C ASP A 92 -7.49 -3.28 25.55
N ILE A 93 -6.31 -2.91 25.03
CA ILE A 93 -5.67 -3.56 23.89
C ILE A 93 -4.40 -4.26 24.37
N GLU A 94 -4.29 -5.58 24.18
CA GLU A 94 -3.06 -6.33 24.50
C GLU A 94 -1.83 -5.75 23.80
N VAL A 95 -0.69 -5.75 24.49
CA VAL A 95 0.60 -5.21 24.01
C VAL A 95 0.98 -5.75 22.62
N GLY A 96 0.71 -7.04 22.35
CA GLY A 96 0.97 -7.67 21.04
C GLY A 96 0.09 -7.16 19.88
N ARG A 97 -1.07 -6.56 20.19
CA ARG A 97 -1.93 -5.87 19.21
C ARG A 97 -1.53 -4.41 19.02
N LYS A 98 -0.87 -3.78 20.00
CA LYS A 98 -0.38 -2.38 19.92
C LYS A 98 0.72 -2.19 18.86
N GLY A 99 1.56 -3.21 18.64
CA GLY A 99 2.61 -3.19 17.60
C GLY A 99 2.11 -3.28 16.15
N ARG A 100 0.82 -3.56 15.93
CA ARG A 100 0.23 -3.76 14.58
C ARG A 100 -0.14 -2.46 13.85
N ILE A 101 0.21 -1.29 14.38
CA ILE A 101 -0.47 -0.04 13.99
C ILE A 101 0.48 1.00 13.39
N LEU A 102 1.76 0.66 13.24
CA LEU A 102 2.68 1.40 12.38
C LEU A 102 3.30 0.55 11.26
N ARG A 103 2.62 0.42 10.13
CA ARG A 103 3.03 -0.46 9.03
C ARG A 103 3.37 0.29 7.77
N ARG A 104 4.60 0.10 7.28
CA ARG A 104 4.98 0.50 5.92
C ARG A 104 4.18 -0.39 4.95
N ALA A 105 3.67 0.17 3.84
CA ALA A 105 2.62 -0.51 3.06
C ALA A 105 2.76 -0.40 1.55
N GLY A 106 3.85 0.18 1.05
CA GLY A 106 4.12 0.17 -0.38
C GLY A 106 4.23 -1.26 -0.90
N VAL A 107 5.11 -2.07 -0.30
CA VAL A 107 5.35 -3.45 -0.72
C VAL A 107 4.16 -4.36 -0.35
N ASP A 108 3.54 -4.18 0.82
CA ASP A 108 2.37 -4.99 1.21
C ASP A 108 1.20 -4.83 0.24
N LEU A 109 1.02 -3.61 -0.27
CA LEU A 109 -0.03 -3.32 -1.25
C LEU A 109 0.31 -3.92 -2.62
N ILE A 110 1.53 -3.70 -3.12
CA ILE A 110 1.98 -4.19 -4.42
C ILE A 110 1.98 -5.72 -4.46
N THR A 111 2.35 -6.38 -3.35
CA THR A 111 2.33 -7.85 -3.23
C THR A 111 0.91 -8.41 -3.09
N ALA A 112 -0.10 -7.59 -2.82
CA ALA A 112 -1.50 -8.00 -2.83
C ALA A 112 -2.15 -7.93 -4.22
N CYS A 113 -1.54 -7.21 -5.17
CA CYS A 113 -2.01 -7.17 -6.57
C CYS A 113 -1.64 -8.46 -7.32
N ASP A 114 -2.37 -8.78 -8.38
CA ASP A 114 -2.08 -9.97 -9.20
C ASP A 114 -0.86 -9.77 -10.12
N ILE A 115 -0.82 -8.63 -10.83
CA ILE A 115 0.22 -8.24 -11.79
C ILE A 115 0.89 -6.95 -11.32
N ARG A 116 2.20 -6.82 -11.55
CA ARG A 116 3.03 -5.69 -11.14
C ARG A 116 3.82 -5.17 -12.32
N TYR A 117 3.74 -3.86 -12.54
CA TYR A 117 4.60 -3.11 -13.45
C TYR A 117 5.30 -2.00 -12.67
N ALA A 118 6.52 -1.66 -13.09
CA ALA A 118 7.34 -0.65 -12.45
C ALA A 118 8.01 0.23 -13.51
N SER A 119 8.12 1.53 -13.23
CA SER A 119 9.01 2.41 -14.00
C SER A 119 10.47 2.05 -13.71
N SER A 120 11.37 2.38 -14.63
CA SER A 120 12.81 2.08 -14.49
C SER A 120 13.46 2.78 -13.29
N ASP A 121 12.87 3.87 -12.81
CA ASP A 121 13.32 4.64 -11.64
C ASP A 121 12.63 4.20 -10.33
N ALA A 122 11.81 3.15 -10.36
CA ALA A 122 11.16 2.64 -9.16
C ALA A 122 12.16 2.01 -8.20
N VAL A 123 11.96 2.28 -6.91
CA VAL A 123 12.72 1.70 -5.80
C VAL A 123 11.76 1.06 -4.80
N PHE A 124 12.06 -0.15 -4.37
CA PHE A 124 11.30 -0.90 -3.38
C PHE A 124 12.18 -1.21 -2.16
N SER A 125 11.57 -1.32 -0.98
CA SER A 125 12.26 -1.76 0.23
C SER A 125 11.26 -2.23 1.29
N ILE A 126 11.61 -3.31 2.00
CA ILE A 126 10.89 -3.82 3.17
C ILE A 126 11.53 -3.19 4.40
N ARG A 127 11.00 -2.04 4.77
CA ARG A 127 11.76 -1.09 5.57
C ARG A 127 11.46 -1.25 7.07
N GLU A 128 10.47 -2.05 7.46
CA GLU A 128 9.95 -2.22 8.84
C GLU A 128 11.03 -2.49 9.89
N VAL A 129 12.07 -3.25 9.55
CA VAL A 129 13.14 -3.60 10.50
C VAL A 129 13.98 -2.41 10.95
N GLU A 130 14.07 -1.32 10.17
CA GLU A 130 14.78 -0.09 10.56
C GLU A 130 14.17 0.58 11.79
N ILE A 131 12.87 0.34 12.05
CA ILE A 131 12.16 0.89 13.20
C ILE A 131 11.89 -0.19 14.27
N GLY A 132 12.60 -1.32 14.20
CA GLY A 132 12.45 -2.42 15.16
C GLY A 132 11.12 -3.18 15.00
N MET A 133 10.52 -3.14 13.81
CA MET A 133 9.24 -3.79 13.51
C MET A 133 9.41 -4.90 12.47
N THR A 134 8.44 -5.80 12.41
CA THR A 134 8.34 -6.83 11.37
C THR A 134 7.21 -6.50 10.40
N ALA A 135 7.40 -6.79 9.12
CA ALA A 135 6.37 -6.63 8.11
C ALA A 135 5.27 -7.69 8.27
N ASP A 136 4.09 -7.28 8.74
CA ASP A 136 3.03 -8.19 9.21
C ASP A 136 1.67 -8.01 8.50
N VAL A 137 1.61 -7.22 7.42
CA VAL A 137 0.39 -7.00 6.60
C VAL A 137 0.32 -7.93 5.40
N GLY A 138 1.43 -8.62 5.11
CA GLY A 138 1.47 -9.77 4.24
C GLY A 138 2.64 -9.79 3.28
N THR A 139 3.50 -8.78 3.24
CA THR A 139 4.76 -8.83 2.47
C THR A 139 5.50 -10.15 2.73
N LEU A 140 5.73 -10.52 4.01
CA LEU A 140 6.44 -11.78 4.33
C LEU A 140 5.65 -13.04 3.95
N ASN A 141 4.33 -12.97 3.87
CA ASN A 141 3.48 -14.11 3.50
C ASN A 141 3.28 -14.27 1.98
N ARG A 142 3.41 -13.18 1.22
CA ARG A 142 3.13 -13.11 -0.22
C ARG A 142 4.40 -13.05 -1.05
N LEU A 143 5.37 -12.20 -0.68
CA LEU A 143 6.54 -11.91 -1.51
C LEU A 143 7.31 -13.16 -1.88
N GLN A 144 7.60 -14.04 -0.91
CA GLN A 144 8.30 -15.32 -1.15
C GLN A 144 7.62 -16.19 -2.23
N LYS A 145 6.29 -16.14 -2.31
CA LYS A 145 5.50 -16.91 -3.30
C LYS A 145 5.47 -16.24 -4.66
N ILE A 146 5.58 -14.91 -4.68
CA ILE A 146 5.63 -14.11 -5.91
C ILE A 146 6.98 -14.30 -6.60
N VAL A 147 8.08 -14.22 -5.85
CA VAL A 147 9.43 -14.22 -6.43
C VAL A 147 10.10 -15.59 -6.51
N GLY A 148 9.56 -16.59 -5.79
CA GLY A 148 10.13 -17.95 -5.75
C GLY A 148 11.53 -18.07 -5.13
N ASN A 149 12.14 -16.96 -4.68
CA ASN A 149 13.46 -16.92 -4.05
C ASN A 149 13.35 -16.49 -2.58
N ASP A 150 13.32 -17.50 -1.73
CA ASP A 150 13.22 -17.36 -0.28
C ASP A 150 14.49 -16.76 0.36
N SER A 151 15.68 -17.08 -0.17
CA SER A 151 16.94 -16.49 0.31
C SER A 151 16.98 -14.97 0.08
N TRP A 152 16.59 -14.55 -1.12
CA TRP A 152 16.53 -13.12 -1.47
C TRP A 152 15.43 -12.40 -0.67
N THR A 153 14.26 -13.01 -0.51
CA THR A 153 13.18 -12.44 0.31
C THR A 153 13.63 -12.18 1.75
N ARG A 154 14.36 -13.12 2.37
CA ARG A 154 14.94 -12.94 3.71
C ARG A 154 15.96 -11.82 3.76
N GLU A 155 16.84 -11.72 2.76
CA GLU A 155 17.82 -10.65 2.69
C GLU A 155 17.13 -9.28 2.70
N LEU A 156 16.10 -9.08 1.86
CA LEU A 156 15.32 -7.84 1.86
C LEU A 156 14.67 -7.55 3.21
N ALA A 157 14.03 -8.56 3.80
CA ALA A 157 13.32 -8.43 5.06
C ALA A 157 14.25 -8.08 6.22
N TYR A 158 15.49 -8.59 6.24
CA TYR A 158 16.43 -8.38 7.35
C TYR A 158 17.30 -7.14 7.18
N THR A 159 17.52 -6.68 5.95
CA THR A 159 18.46 -5.58 5.68
C THR A 159 17.78 -4.26 5.41
N ALA A 160 16.49 -4.26 5.05
CA ALA A 160 15.79 -3.07 4.56
C ALA A 160 16.48 -2.39 3.36
N LYS A 161 17.30 -3.12 2.60
CA LYS A 161 18.02 -2.56 1.45
C LYS A 161 17.04 -2.06 0.39
N ASP A 162 17.46 -1.01 -0.31
CA ASP A 162 16.75 -0.50 -1.47
C ASP A 162 17.05 -1.38 -2.69
N ILE A 163 16.00 -1.77 -3.41
CA ILE A 163 16.11 -2.50 -4.68
C ILE A 163 15.51 -1.67 -5.81
N GLY A 164 16.26 -1.55 -6.90
CA GLY A 164 15.79 -0.88 -8.12
C GLY A 164 14.96 -1.79 -9.01
N ALA A 165 14.30 -1.20 -10.01
CA ALA A 165 13.47 -1.93 -10.96
C ALA A 165 14.21 -3.07 -11.71
N ASP A 166 15.48 -2.88 -12.06
CA ASP A 166 16.27 -3.89 -12.78
C ASP A 166 16.56 -5.15 -11.94
N GLU A 167 16.72 -4.99 -10.62
CA GLU A 167 16.85 -6.14 -9.71
C GLU A 167 15.48 -6.78 -9.49
N ALA A 168 14.44 -5.97 -9.26
CA ALA A 168 13.09 -6.45 -9.06
C ALA A 168 12.53 -7.21 -10.28
N LEU A 169 12.96 -6.89 -11.51
CA LEU A 169 12.54 -7.60 -12.72
C LEU A 169 13.10 -9.04 -12.83
N LYS A 170 14.21 -9.34 -12.14
CA LYS A 170 14.87 -10.65 -12.20
C LYS A 170 14.20 -11.70 -11.32
N PHE A 171 13.28 -11.28 -10.45
CA PHE A 171 12.65 -12.08 -9.41
C PHE A 171 11.13 -11.95 -9.50
#